data_AF-A0A2V5UA30-F1
#
_entry.id   AF-A0A2V5UA30-F1
#
_cell.length_a   1.000
_cell.length_b   1.000
_cell.length_c   1.000
_cell.angle_alpha   90.00
_cell.angle_beta   90.00
_cell.angle_gamma   90.00
#
_symmetry.space_group_name_H-M   'P 1'
#
loop_
_entity.id
_entity.type
_entity.pdbx_description
1 polymer ?
#
loop_
_entity_poly.entity_id
_entity_poly.type
_entity_poly.pdbx_seq_one_letter_code
_entity_poly.pdbx_strand_id
1 'polypeptide(L)'
;MVVLTALVVLTALMVVLTLVIVFFKLLVWKVYERIAWLTGSMESHSDLMLRIEARGGINGQPIKLVSWDPTIGEAPKREHGEEVDLNTIRIFLPVKDRRRQRTTKEKVKDLFTLP
;
A
#
# COMPACT_ATOMS: atom_id res chain seq x y z
N MET A 1 -31.66 -14.15 -55.00
CA MET A 1 -30.71 -13.01 -54.92
C MET A 1 -30.83 -12.22 -53.61
N VAL A 2 -32.03 -11.89 -53.13
CA VAL A 2 -32.24 -11.10 -51.89
C VAL A 2 -31.61 -11.70 -50.61
N VAL A 3 -31.62 -13.03 -50.48
CA VAL A 3 -31.04 -13.71 -49.30
C VAL A 3 -29.51 -13.59 -49.26
N LEU A 4 -28.86 -13.62 -50.43
CA LEU A 4 -27.40 -13.52 -50.53
C LEU A 4 -26.91 -12.12 -50.20
N THR A 5 -27.63 -11.08 -50.66
CA THR A 5 -27.31 -9.69 -50.34
C THR A 5 -27.54 -9.37 -48.87
N ALA A 6 -28.61 -9.89 -48.26
CA ALA A 6 -28.87 -9.72 -46.83
C ALA A 6 -27.76 -10.35 -45.95
N LEU A 7 -27.26 -11.53 -46.32
CA LEU A 7 -26.18 -12.21 -45.59
C LEU A 7 -24.87 -11.41 -45.65
N VAL A 8 -24.52 -10.86 -46.82
CA VAL A 8 -23.30 -10.05 -47.01
C VAL A 8 -23.37 -8.74 -46.23
N VAL A 9 -24.54 -8.10 -46.15
CA VAL A 9 -24.74 -6.88 -45.35
C VAL A 9 -24.60 -7.17 -43.86
N LEU A 10 -25.17 -8.29 -43.38
CA LEU A 10 -25.08 -8.68 -41.97
C LEU A 10 -23.64 -8.98 -41.55
N THR A 11 -22.88 -9.70 -42.38
CA THR A 11 -21.47 -10.01 -42.08
C THR A 11 -20.60 -8.76 -42.07
N ALA A 12 -20.80 -7.83 -43.01
CA ALA A 12 -20.10 -6.55 -43.01
C ALA A 12 -20.38 -5.75 -41.73
N LEU A 13 -21.63 -5.73 -41.27
CA LEU A 13 -22.02 -5.03 -40.04
C LEU A 13 -21.37 -5.65 -38.79
N MET A 14 -21.30 -6.98 -38.72
CA MET A 14 -20.62 -7.69 -37.63
C MET A 14 -19.11 -7.43 -37.62
N VAL A 15 -18.47 -7.35 -38.79
CA VAL A 15 -17.05 -7.01 -38.91
C VAL A 15 -16.78 -5.60 -38.39
N VAL A 16 -17.58 -4.62 -38.80
CA VAL A 16 -17.43 -3.23 -38.33
C VAL A 16 -17.63 -3.14 -36.81
N LEU A 17 -18.65 -3.80 -36.28
CA LEU A 17 -18.90 -3.83 -34.83
C LEU A 17 -17.73 -4.46 -34.08
N THR A 18 -17.17 -5.54 -34.60
CA THR A 18 -16.01 -6.23 -34.00
C THR A 18 -14.78 -5.33 -33.99
N LEU A 19 -14.52 -4.59 -35.08
CA LEU A 19 -13.42 -3.63 -35.14
C LEU A 19 -13.56 -2.52 -34.10
N VAL A 20 -14.78 -1.99 -33.92
CA VAL A 20 -15.08 -0.98 -32.90
C VAL A 20 -14.81 -1.53 -31.50
N ILE A 21 -15.26 -2.75 -31.19
CA ILE A 21 -15.03 -3.38 -29.89
C ILE A 21 -13.52 -3.57 -29.64
N VAL A 22 -12.77 -4.05 -30.63
CA VAL A 22 -11.31 -4.23 -30.52
C VAL A 22 -10.62 -2.90 -30.28
N PHE A 23 -11.03 -1.85 -31.00
CA PHE A 23 -10.49 -0.50 -30.80
C PHE A 23 -10.71 0.01 -29.38
N PHE A 24 -11.94 -0.10 -28.85
CA PHE A 24 -12.24 0.28 -27.47
C PHE A 24 -11.45 -0.53 -26.45
N LYS A 25 -11.30 -1.84 -26.66
CA LYS A 25 -10.51 -2.70 -25.77
C LYS A 25 -9.05 -2.25 -25.69
N LEU A 26 -8.44 -1.89 -26.82
CA LEU A 26 -7.07 -1.38 -26.86
C LEU A 26 -6.94 -0.03 -26.13
N LEU A 27 -7.94 0.84 -26.27
CA LEU A 27 -7.97 2.14 -25.60
C LEU A 27 -8.08 1.97 -24.08
N VAL A 28 -8.99 1.12 -23.62
CA VAL A 28 -9.16 0.78 -22.19
C VAL A 28 -7.89 0.18 -21.63
N TRP A 29 -7.24 -0.75 -22.35
CA TRP A 29 -5.97 -1.33 -21.94
C TRP A 29 -4.89 -0.28 -21.68
N LYS A 30 -4.75 0.68 -22.62
CA LYS A 30 -3.75 1.75 -22.50
C LYS A 30 -4.06 2.72 -21.36
N VAL A 31 -5.32 3.01 -21.12
CA VAL A 31 -5.74 3.84 -19.97
C VAL A 31 -5.45 3.11 -18.66
N TYR A 32 -5.76 1.82 -18.57
CA TYR A 32 -5.52 1.03 -17.36
C TYR A 32 -4.02 0.92 -17.03
N GLU A 33 -3.18 0.69 -18.03
CA GLU A 33 -1.72 0.69 -17.90
C GLU A 33 -1.21 2.02 -17.31
N ARG A 34 -1.76 3.15 -17.80
CA ARG A 34 -1.40 4.48 -17.31
C ARG A 34 -1.89 4.75 -15.89
N ILE A 35 -3.10 4.33 -15.55
CA ILE A 35 -3.65 4.46 -14.20
C ILE A 35 -2.85 3.60 -13.22
N ALA A 36 -2.52 2.36 -13.58
CA ALA A 36 -1.72 1.47 -12.75
C ALA A 36 -0.32 2.06 -12.48
N TRP A 37 0.31 2.62 -13.52
CA TRP A 37 1.60 3.31 -13.36
C TRP A 37 1.51 4.54 -12.46
N LEU A 38 0.48 5.38 -12.65
CA LEU A 38 0.26 6.56 -11.80
C LEU A 38 -0.01 6.15 -10.34
N THR A 39 -0.85 5.14 -10.13
CA THR A 39 -1.21 4.67 -8.78
C THR A 39 0.00 4.06 -8.07
N GLY A 40 0.79 3.22 -8.77
CA GLY A 40 2.03 2.69 -8.22
C GLY A 40 3.06 3.79 -7.92
N SER A 41 3.14 4.84 -8.74
CA SER A 41 4.02 5.99 -8.47
C SER A 41 3.53 6.82 -7.27
N MET A 42 2.21 6.99 -7.11
CA MET A 42 1.62 7.70 -5.97
C MET A 42 1.85 6.93 -4.67
N GLU A 43 1.66 5.61 -4.65
CA GLU A 43 1.90 4.77 -3.47
C GLU A 43 3.37 4.85 -3.03
N SER A 44 4.31 4.79 -3.98
CA SER A 44 5.74 4.95 -3.68
C SER A 44 6.10 6.34 -3.15
N HIS A 45 5.48 7.40 -3.68
CA HIS A 45 5.72 8.77 -3.22
C HIS A 45 5.12 9.02 -1.84
N SER A 46 3.92 8.50 -1.57
CA SER A 46 3.27 8.60 -0.26
C SER A 46 4.02 7.81 0.82
N ASP A 47 4.50 6.59 0.54
CA ASP A 47 5.33 5.83 1.49
C ASP A 47 6.66 6.54 1.77
N LEU A 48 7.31 7.09 0.74
CA LEU A 48 8.55 7.85 0.93
C LEU A 48 8.32 9.11 1.78
N MET A 49 7.27 9.87 1.48
CA MET A 49 6.93 11.10 2.22
C MET A 49 6.58 10.78 3.68
N LEU A 50 5.75 9.76 3.91
CA LEU A 50 5.39 9.29 5.26
C LEU A 50 6.62 8.83 6.04
N ARG A 51 7.58 8.16 5.39
CA ARG A 51 8.84 7.77 6.04
C ARG A 51 9.72 8.96 6.37
N ILE A 52 9.79 9.96 5.49
CA ILE A 52 10.55 11.19 5.72
C ILE A 52 9.92 11.98 6.88
N GLU A 53 8.60 12.11 6.89
CA GLU A 53 7.86 12.82 7.92
C GLU A 53 7.89 12.09 9.26
N ALA A 54 7.80 10.75 9.26
CA ALA A 54 8.00 9.94 10.45
C ALA A 54 9.43 10.03 11.00
N ARG A 55 10.44 10.17 10.13
CA ARG A 55 11.84 10.40 10.53
C ARG A 55 12.08 11.83 11.02
N GLY A 56 11.42 12.82 10.41
CA GLY A 56 11.46 14.22 10.84
C GLY A 56 10.78 14.42 12.20
N GLY A 57 9.75 13.62 12.47
CA GLY A 57 9.13 13.57 13.78
C GLY A 57 8.28 14.78 14.12
N ILE A 58 7.68 14.78 15.32
CA ILE A 58 6.99 15.96 15.86
C ILE A 58 7.94 16.63 16.85
N ASN A 59 8.17 17.94 16.68
CA ASN A 59 9.15 18.72 17.45
C ASN A 59 10.60 18.18 17.37
N GLY A 60 10.99 17.63 16.21
CA GLY A 60 12.34 17.12 15.95
C GLY A 60 12.66 15.77 16.58
N GLN A 61 11.66 15.06 17.13
CA GLN A 61 11.82 13.71 17.65
C GLN A 61 11.16 12.68 16.73
N PRO A 62 11.91 11.72 16.16
CA PRO A 62 11.38 10.75 15.22
C PRO A 62 10.26 9.90 15.85
N ILE A 63 9.21 9.63 15.07
CA ILE A 63 8.07 8.82 15.51
C ILE A 63 8.53 7.39 15.78
N LYS A 64 8.29 6.90 16.99
CA LYS A 64 8.63 5.54 17.43
C LYS A 64 7.45 4.61 17.16
N LEU A 65 7.67 3.60 16.33
CA LEU A 65 6.77 2.45 16.21
C LEU A 65 7.06 1.47 17.33
N VAL A 66 6.09 1.25 18.22
CA VAL A 66 6.21 0.26 19.31
C VAL A 66 5.14 -0.81 19.10
N SER A 67 5.56 -2.06 19.01
CA SER A 67 4.61 -3.18 19.01
C SER A 67 3.97 -3.28 20.39
N TRP A 68 2.64 -3.17 20.46
CA TRP A 68 1.89 -3.34 21.71
C TRP A 68 0.95 -4.53 21.59
N ASP A 69 0.94 -5.37 22.62
CA ASP A 69 0.07 -6.54 22.71
C ASP A 69 -0.92 -6.33 23.87
N PRO A 70 -2.22 -6.20 23.60
CA PRO A 70 -3.25 -5.99 24.63
C PRO A 70 -3.38 -7.19 25.59
N THR A 71 -2.82 -8.35 25.25
CA THR A 71 -2.84 -9.55 26.11
C THR A 71 -1.66 -9.64 27.07
N ILE A 72 -0.59 -8.86 26.86
CA ILE A 72 0.66 -8.93 27.65
C ILE A 72 0.95 -7.62 28.40
N GLY A 73 0.53 -6.48 27.86
CA GLY A 73 0.76 -5.18 28.48
C GLY A 73 -0.53 -4.46 28.87
N GLU A 74 -0.49 -3.67 29.94
CA GLU A 74 -1.59 -2.76 30.28
C GLU A 74 -1.83 -1.77 29.13
N ALA A 75 -3.11 -1.57 28.81
CA ALA A 75 -3.49 -0.49 27.90
C ALA A 75 -3.16 0.85 28.56
N PRO A 76 -2.68 1.85 27.80
CA PRO A 76 -2.57 3.19 28.34
C PRO A 76 -3.95 3.63 28.84
N LYS A 77 -4.06 3.91 30.13
CA LYS A 77 -5.21 4.66 30.64
C LYS A 77 -5.17 6.01 29.94
N ARG A 78 -6.22 6.32 29.18
CA ARG A 78 -6.40 7.61 28.53
C ARG A 78 -7.60 8.25 29.20
N GLU A 79 -7.37 9.30 29.98
CA GLU A 79 -8.46 10.12 30.49
C GLU A 79 -8.83 11.18 29.43
N HIS A 80 -10.11 11.52 29.35
CA HIS A 80 -10.57 12.50 28.36
C HIS A 80 -10.03 13.88 28.76
N GLY A 81 -9.13 14.46 27.95
CA GLY A 81 -8.49 15.76 28.22
C GLY A 81 -6.98 15.70 28.50
N GLU A 82 -6.37 14.50 28.58
CA GLU A 82 -4.92 14.38 28.67
C GLU A 82 -4.23 14.60 27.31
N GLU A 83 -3.07 15.25 27.37
CA GLU A 83 -2.21 15.47 26.21
C GLU A 83 -1.64 14.13 25.71
N VAL A 84 -2.02 13.76 24.49
CA VAL A 84 -1.64 12.46 23.92
C VAL A 84 -0.25 12.58 23.28
N ASP A 85 0.69 11.73 23.69
CA ASP A 85 1.97 11.60 23.01
C ASP A 85 1.77 11.08 21.58
N LEU A 86 1.86 11.98 20.61
CA LEU A 86 1.78 11.68 19.17
C LEU A 86 3.08 11.10 18.62
N ASN A 87 4.20 11.16 19.35
CA ASN A 87 5.47 10.61 18.89
C ASN A 87 5.54 9.08 18.95
N THR A 88 4.61 8.42 19.64
CA THR A 88 4.63 6.96 19.79
C THR A 88 3.39 6.31 19.19
N ILE A 89 3.53 5.71 18.01
CA ILE A 89 2.46 4.91 17.39
C ILE A 89 2.57 3.47 17.88
N ARG A 90 1.54 3.00 18.58
CA ARG A 90 1.44 1.62 19.06
C ARG A 90 0.66 0.78 18.05
N ILE A 91 1.28 -0.28 17.54
CA ILE A 91 0.67 -1.16 16.56
C ILE A 91 0.55 -2.56 17.15
N PHE A 92 -0.62 -3.16 17.02
CA PHE A 92 -0.82 -4.58 17.29
C PHE A 92 -0.28 -5.38 16.10
N LEU A 93 0.82 -6.11 16.30
CA LEU A 93 1.29 -7.11 15.34
C LEU A 93 0.89 -8.52 15.80
N PRO A 94 0.23 -9.33 14.96
CA PRO A 94 -0.01 -10.73 15.28
C PRO A 94 1.31 -11.49 15.44
N VAL A 95 1.32 -12.49 16.34
CA VAL A 95 2.55 -13.19 16.77
C VAL A 95 3.38 -13.75 15.61
N LYS A 96 2.72 -14.16 14.53
CA LYS A 96 3.34 -14.71 13.31
C LYS A 96 4.23 -13.69 12.57
N ASP A 97 3.89 -12.41 12.65
CA ASP A 97 4.59 -11.32 11.93
C ASP A 97 5.58 -10.56 12.83
N ARG A 98 5.64 -10.93 14.13
CA ARG A 98 6.64 -10.36 15.05
C ARG A 98 8.01 -10.93 14.68
N ARG A 99 8.86 -10.12 14.03
CA ARG A 99 10.30 -10.40 14.03
C ARG A 99 10.76 -10.48 15.48
N ARG A 100 11.44 -11.58 15.83
CA ARG A 100 11.97 -11.87 17.17
C ARG A 100 12.60 -10.59 17.74
N GLN A 101 11.97 -9.97 18.74
CA GLN A 101 12.55 -8.80 19.40
C GLN A 101 13.88 -9.26 20.00
N ARG A 102 15.00 -8.73 19.47
CA ARG A 102 16.32 -9.01 20.05
C ARG A 102 16.30 -8.58 21.50
N THR A 103 16.59 -9.52 22.39
CA THR A 103 16.71 -9.22 23.81
C THR A 103 17.87 -8.26 24.04
N THR A 104 17.78 -7.42 25.07
CA THR A 104 18.83 -6.43 25.39
C THR A 104 20.22 -7.07 25.48
N LYS A 105 20.28 -8.33 25.93
CA LYS A 105 21.50 -9.15 25.98
C LYS A 105 22.12 -9.40 24.59
N GLU A 106 21.30 -9.66 23.58
CA GLU A 106 21.76 -9.88 22.20
C GLU A 106 22.27 -8.57 21.57
N LYS A 107 21.62 -7.43 21.85
CA LYS A 107 22.10 -6.11 21.40
C LYS A 107 23.46 -5.73 21.98
N VAL A 108 23.69 -6.06 23.25
CA VAL A 108 24.98 -5.80 23.92
C VAL A 108 26.07 -6.72 23.36
N LYS A 109 25.75 -7.99 23.12
CA LYS A 109 26.72 -8.95 22.56
C LYS A 109 27.23 -8.53 21.19
N ASP A 110 26.34 -8.03 20.31
CA ASP A 110 26.70 -7.55 18.98
C ASP A 110 27.61 -6.30 19.03
N LEU A 111 27.46 -5.44 20.04
CA LEU A 111 28.31 -4.26 20.23
C LEU A 111 29.78 -4.63 20.52
N PHE A 112 30.01 -5.78 21.14
CA PHE A 112 31.33 -6.31 21.48
C PHE A 112 31.87 -7.31 20.46
N THR A 113 31.15 -7.56 19.36
CA THR A 113 31.57 -8.44 18.25
C THR A 113 31.72 -7.70 16.91
N LEU A 114 31.93 -6.38 16.96
CA LEU A 114 32.43 -5.65 15.80
C LEU A 114 33.88 -6.08 15.47
N PRO A 115 34.24 -6.28 14.19
CA PRO A 115 35.61 -6.55 13.78
C PRO A 115 36.54 -5.35 14.04
#